data_AF-A0A5P9PH93-F1
#
_entry.id   AF-A0A5P9PH93-F1
#
_cell.length_a   1.000
_cell.length_b   1.000
_cell.length_c   1.000
_cell.angle_alpha   90.00
_cell.angle_beta   90.00
_cell.angle_gamma   90.00
#
_symmetry.space_group_name_H-M   'P 1'
#
loop_
_entity.id
_entity.type
_entity.pdbx_description
1 polymer ?
#
loop_
_entity_poly.entity_id
_entity_poly.type
_entity_poly.pdbx_seq_one_letter_code
_entity_poly.pdbx_strand_id
1 'polypeptide(L)'
;MPGTVVTLYSFKGGVGRSFTLANIAVLLARWGHRVLCVDWDLEAPGLPDYFRPLLREEPAGGVIDLVDDFLADTIRPGSHVTPLTAEGTLDFIAAGRDDVDYAPRLQAIDWESLYEQGFGDYLEQCRERWTADYDYVLLDSRTGISDIGGICTAHLPDQLVVLYTANMQSLRGALDIAQRANAARDRLPFDRPRLPVLPVLSRFDTREEYDRSEKWRETAVQLTEGLFSDWLHRAVPPEVMSRHLTLPYVSYWSFGEQLPVLFESSPGADQIGFALETLAAVIAHQLDRTDLLAENRDAYVASARTVQRDFLYDLRISTQRSTLDVAKELVGELELRGLSVGKSMSGDRSLLTKRDDDARHLCLIVDRKVSRWQEAEVELFLHRTLGQNRRLIPVLTEDAEPNALPGYLGNLRYLRLGRSRGPAEVARDLAGQLNGHTSLVDTGEVDLASVLRQVAQAQLRPVLWELVDEVVQDLVVAIGDGDAVRAKELAADLTMVIRPRAFTRDGGFRTASAATTREIAFALRVLEARAVDGRRD
;
A
#
# COMPACT_ATOMS: atom_id res chain seq x y z
N MET A 1 -12.20 -8.70 0.49
CA MET A 1 -11.34 -9.49 1.39
C MET A 1 -11.89 -9.31 2.80
N PRO A 2 -11.81 -10.31 3.68
CA PRO A 2 -12.17 -10.12 5.09
C PRO A 2 -11.25 -9.07 5.72
N GLY A 3 -11.79 -8.32 6.69
CA GLY A 3 -11.07 -7.34 7.48
C GLY A 3 -9.98 -7.97 8.35
N THR A 4 -9.13 -7.11 8.89
CA THR A 4 -7.97 -7.50 9.72
C THR A 4 -8.24 -7.17 11.18
N VAL A 5 -8.06 -8.15 12.07
CA VAL A 5 -8.09 -7.89 13.53
C VAL A 5 -6.69 -7.55 14.02
N VAL A 6 -6.56 -6.40 14.66
CA VAL A 6 -5.30 -5.88 15.19
C VAL A 6 -5.45 -5.67 16.68
N THR A 7 -4.65 -6.38 17.47
CA THR A 7 -4.64 -6.18 18.92
C THR A 7 -3.53 -5.24 19.31
N LEU A 8 -3.84 -4.24 20.14
CA LEU A 8 -2.84 -3.46 20.85
C LEU A 8 -2.65 -4.06 22.23
N TYR A 9 -1.40 -4.32 22.62
CA TYR A 9 -1.03 -4.94 23.89
C TYR A 9 0.13 -4.21 24.56
N SER A 10 0.12 -4.20 25.90
CA SER A 10 1.29 -3.81 26.69
C SER A 10 1.38 -4.64 27.96
N PHE A 11 2.60 -5.05 28.32
CA PHE A 11 2.85 -5.83 29.53
C PHE A 11 2.51 -5.06 30.83
N LYS A 12 2.61 -3.73 30.80
CA LYS A 12 2.28 -2.85 31.93
C LYS A 12 1.21 -1.83 31.53
N GLY A 13 0.49 -1.34 32.54
CA GLY A 13 -0.33 -0.13 32.44
C GLY A 13 0.49 1.14 32.21
N GLY A 14 -0.17 2.18 31.71
CA GLY A 14 0.43 3.51 31.51
C GLY A 14 1.36 3.65 30.30
N VAL A 15 1.46 2.64 29.45
CA VAL A 15 2.31 2.66 28.23
C VAL A 15 1.64 3.41 27.06
N GLY A 16 0.35 3.74 27.17
CA GLY A 16 -0.40 4.48 26.14
C GLY A 16 -1.12 3.60 25.12
N ARG A 17 -1.45 2.36 25.47
CA ARG A 17 -2.11 1.38 24.58
C ARG A 17 -3.48 1.88 24.07
N SER A 18 -4.41 2.20 24.98
CA SER A 18 -5.75 2.72 24.63
C SER A 18 -5.66 4.06 23.89
N PHE A 19 -4.73 4.93 24.29
CA PHE A 19 -4.42 6.19 23.59
C PHE A 19 -4.01 5.94 22.13
N THR A 20 -3.07 5.04 21.89
CA THR A 20 -2.59 4.71 20.54
C THR A 20 -3.71 4.08 19.72
N LEU A 21 -4.49 3.16 20.30
CA LEU A 21 -5.62 2.52 19.62
C LEU A 21 -6.63 3.56 19.15
N ALA A 22 -7.12 4.40 20.05
CA ALA A 22 -8.17 5.36 19.75
C ALA A 22 -7.75 6.36 18.66
N ASN A 23 -6.49 6.82 18.69
CA ASN A 23 -5.96 7.71 17.65
C ASN A 23 -5.78 7.00 16.30
N ILE A 24 -5.26 5.76 16.28
CA ILE A 24 -5.14 4.97 15.04
C ILE A 24 -6.53 4.71 14.44
N ALA A 25 -7.53 4.40 15.26
CA ALA A 25 -8.89 4.17 14.82
C ALA A 25 -9.48 5.36 14.05
N VAL A 26 -9.33 6.56 14.64
CA VAL A 26 -9.76 7.81 14.00
C VAL A 26 -9.02 8.08 12.69
N LEU A 27 -7.71 7.81 12.64
CA LEU A 27 -6.92 7.98 11.43
C LEU A 27 -7.36 7.02 10.32
N LEU A 28 -7.51 5.72 10.63
CA LEU A 28 -7.96 4.72 9.66
C LEU A 28 -9.36 5.04 9.14
N ALA A 29 -10.29 5.42 10.02
CA ALA A 29 -11.64 5.84 9.63
C ALA A 29 -11.61 7.08 8.72
N ARG A 30 -10.81 8.09 9.07
CA ARG A 30 -10.59 9.30 8.24
C ARG A 30 -10.01 8.95 6.87
N TRP A 31 -9.22 7.89 6.75
CA TRP A 31 -8.64 7.42 5.49
C TRP A 31 -9.61 6.57 4.65
N GLY A 32 -10.84 6.38 5.13
CA GLY A 32 -11.94 5.72 4.43
C GLY A 32 -12.30 4.34 4.95
N HIS A 33 -11.46 3.75 5.82
CA HIS A 33 -11.66 2.39 6.32
C HIS A 33 -12.86 2.29 7.26
N ARG A 34 -13.56 1.15 7.19
CA ARG A 34 -14.56 0.80 8.21
C ARG A 34 -13.85 0.23 9.42
N VAL A 35 -13.93 0.91 10.56
CA VAL A 35 -13.18 0.54 11.77
C VAL A 35 -14.10 0.22 12.92
N LEU A 36 -13.88 -0.93 13.57
CA LEU A 36 -14.50 -1.31 14.83
C LEU A 36 -13.44 -1.35 15.94
N CYS A 37 -13.66 -0.63 17.02
CA CYS A 37 -12.85 -0.74 18.24
C CYS A 37 -13.53 -1.66 19.26
N VAL A 38 -12.78 -2.48 19.99
CA VAL A 38 -13.34 -3.33 21.06
C VAL A 38 -12.48 -3.19 22.30
N ASP A 39 -13.10 -2.74 23.41
CA ASP A 39 -12.42 -2.61 24.69
C ASP A 39 -12.44 -3.94 25.44
N TRP A 40 -11.33 -4.69 25.35
CA TRP A 40 -11.12 -5.94 26.09
C TRP A 40 -10.42 -5.72 27.44
N ASP A 41 -10.12 -4.48 27.84
CA ASP A 41 -9.59 -4.20 29.18
C ASP A 41 -10.73 -4.11 30.20
N LEU A 42 -11.23 -5.28 30.59
CA LEU A 42 -12.42 -5.36 31.45
C LEU A 42 -12.18 -4.83 32.88
N GLU A 43 -10.95 -4.77 33.36
CA GLU A 43 -10.69 -4.33 34.74
C GLU A 43 -10.51 -2.82 34.87
N ALA A 44 -9.99 -2.19 33.83
CA ALA A 44 -9.77 -0.75 33.79
C ALA A 44 -10.04 -0.24 32.35
N PRO A 45 -11.30 -0.31 31.88
CA PRO A 45 -11.65 0.13 30.54
C PRO A 45 -11.37 1.61 30.39
N GLY A 46 -10.85 2.01 29.24
CA GLY A 46 -10.39 3.38 29.00
C GLY A 46 -10.74 3.94 27.63
N LEU A 47 -11.19 3.10 26.68
CA LEU A 47 -11.61 3.59 25.36
C LEU A 47 -12.85 4.51 25.41
N PRO A 48 -13.88 4.26 26.25
CA PRO A 48 -15.05 5.14 26.31
C PRO A 48 -14.68 6.59 26.63
N ASP A 49 -13.69 6.83 27.49
CA ASP A 49 -13.27 8.18 27.85
C ASP A 49 -12.64 8.94 26.67
N TYR A 50 -11.82 8.28 25.85
CA TYR A 50 -11.29 8.87 24.61
C TYR A 50 -12.37 9.17 23.58
N PHE A 51 -13.38 8.30 23.48
CA PHE A 51 -14.47 8.43 22.50
C PHE A 51 -15.64 9.29 22.98
N ARG A 52 -15.63 9.73 24.24
CA ARG A 52 -16.67 10.58 24.83
C ARG A 52 -17.08 11.80 23.98
N PRO A 53 -16.15 12.52 23.31
CA PRO A 53 -16.52 13.63 22.43
C PRO A 53 -17.23 13.20 21.13
N LEU A 54 -17.13 11.93 20.75
CA LEU A 54 -17.68 11.35 19.52
C LEU A 54 -18.96 10.53 19.78
N LEU A 55 -19.24 10.19 21.04
CA LEU A 55 -20.41 9.45 21.49
C LEU A 55 -21.70 10.26 21.34
N ARG A 56 -22.76 9.63 20.81
CA ARG A 56 -24.13 10.19 20.77
C ARG A 56 -25.00 9.72 21.93
N GLU A 57 -24.80 8.47 22.30
CA GLU A 57 -25.55 7.75 23.33
C GLU A 57 -24.60 6.84 24.10
N GLU A 58 -24.96 6.51 25.34
CA GLU A 58 -24.17 5.57 26.13
C GLU A 58 -24.24 4.15 25.55
N PRO A 59 -23.16 3.35 25.65
CA PRO A 59 -23.16 1.98 25.15
C PRO A 59 -24.26 1.12 25.78
N ALA A 60 -25.05 0.47 24.93
CA ALA A 60 -26.10 -0.46 25.37
C ALA A 60 -25.55 -1.79 25.93
N GLY A 61 -24.29 -2.10 25.63
CA GLY A 61 -23.60 -3.33 26.02
C GLY A 61 -22.12 -3.30 25.62
N GLY A 62 -21.44 -4.41 25.88
CA GLY A 62 -20.02 -4.56 25.60
C GLY A 62 -19.54 -6.01 25.56
N VAL A 63 -18.24 -6.20 25.76
CA VAL A 63 -17.60 -7.53 25.77
C VAL A 63 -18.19 -8.46 26.82
N ILE A 64 -18.50 -7.97 28.03
CA ILE A 64 -19.18 -8.79 29.06
C ILE A 64 -20.55 -9.27 28.56
N ASP A 65 -21.28 -8.46 27.80
CA ASP A 65 -22.59 -8.85 27.28
C ASP A 65 -22.49 -9.90 26.16
N LEU A 66 -21.34 -10.01 25.48
CA LEU A 66 -21.07 -11.13 24.56
C LEU A 66 -20.98 -12.47 25.30
N VAL A 67 -20.52 -12.46 26.56
CA VAL A 67 -20.50 -13.67 27.40
C VAL A 67 -21.93 -14.09 27.74
N ASP A 68 -22.79 -13.14 28.09
CA ASP A 68 -24.20 -13.42 28.37
C ASP A 68 -24.92 -13.95 27.12
N ASP A 69 -24.65 -13.37 25.95
CA ASP A 69 -25.20 -13.84 24.66
C ASP A 69 -24.79 -15.29 24.39
N PHE A 70 -23.53 -15.65 24.64
CA PHE A 70 -23.01 -17.02 24.52
C PHE A 70 -23.72 -17.98 25.49
N LEU A 71 -23.84 -17.61 26.77
CA LEU A 71 -24.53 -18.43 27.78
C LEU A 71 -26.02 -18.61 27.46
N ALA A 72 -26.61 -17.68 26.72
CA ALA A 72 -27.98 -17.74 26.23
C ALA A 72 -28.13 -18.46 24.86
N ASP A 73 -27.04 -18.98 24.29
CA ASP A 73 -26.98 -19.59 22.94
C ASP A 73 -27.50 -18.65 21.84
N THR A 74 -27.09 -17.38 21.92
CA THR A 74 -27.45 -16.33 20.97
C THR A 74 -26.21 -15.71 20.35
N ILE A 75 -26.26 -15.38 19.06
CA ILE A 75 -25.13 -14.76 18.36
C ILE A 75 -25.57 -13.41 17.80
N ARG A 76 -25.28 -12.36 18.55
CA ARG A 76 -25.68 -10.98 18.21
C ARG A 76 -24.54 -9.97 18.49
N PRO A 77 -23.31 -10.19 18.01
CA PRO A 77 -22.22 -9.27 18.30
C PRO A 77 -22.47 -7.82 17.82
N GLY A 78 -23.34 -7.63 16.83
CA GLY A 78 -23.75 -6.31 16.35
C GLY A 78 -24.68 -5.54 17.30
N SER A 79 -25.36 -6.17 18.27
CA SER A 79 -26.25 -5.45 19.21
C SER A 79 -25.50 -4.64 20.26
N HIS A 80 -24.21 -4.90 20.43
CA HIS A 80 -23.34 -4.22 21.38
C HIS A 80 -22.45 -3.16 20.72
N VAL A 81 -22.64 -2.94 19.42
CA VAL A 81 -21.91 -1.93 18.64
C VAL A 81 -22.53 -0.56 18.86
N THR A 82 -21.71 0.40 19.26
CA THR A 82 -22.08 1.80 19.46
C THR A 82 -21.41 2.66 18.39
N PRO A 83 -22.17 3.37 17.54
CA PRO A 83 -21.59 4.19 16.48
C PRO A 83 -20.99 5.49 17.01
N LEU A 84 -19.82 5.89 16.47
CA LEU A 84 -19.14 7.14 16.83
C LEU A 84 -19.32 8.20 15.73
N THR A 85 -19.47 9.46 16.15
CA THR A 85 -19.57 10.60 15.24
C THR A 85 -18.18 11.04 14.81
N ALA A 86 -17.60 10.37 13.81
CA ALA A 86 -16.28 10.67 13.25
C ALA A 86 -16.34 10.92 11.72
N GLU A 87 -15.21 11.37 11.15
CA GLU A 87 -15.01 11.34 9.70
C GLU A 87 -14.80 9.89 9.26
N GLY A 88 -15.72 9.34 8.45
CA GLY A 88 -15.69 7.94 8.02
C GLY A 88 -16.55 7.03 8.89
N THR A 89 -16.31 5.71 8.81
CA THR A 89 -17.04 4.70 9.59
C THR A 89 -16.19 4.27 10.77
N LEU A 90 -16.60 4.67 11.97
CA LEU A 90 -15.94 4.33 13.23
C LEU A 90 -17.00 3.92 14.25
N ASP A 91 -16.95 2.67 14.67
CA ASP A 91 -17.83 2.14 15.70
C ASP A 91 -17.00 1.53 16.84
N PHE A 92 -17.61 1.32 18.00
CA PHE A 92 -16.94 0.60 19.08
C PHE A 92 -17.87 -0.29 19.92
N ILE A 93 -17.27 -1.28 20.56
CA ILE A 93 -17.87 -2.14 21.58
C ILE A 93 -17.16 -1.83 22.90
N ALA A 94 -17.91 -1.42 23.92
CA ALA A 94 -17.38 -1.15 25.26
C ALA A 94 -16.94 -2.44 25.96
N ALA A 95 -16.26 -2.34 27.10
CA ALA A 95 -15.98 -3.50 27.94
C ALA A 95 -17.28 -4.11 28.52
N GLY A 96 -18.25 -3.26 28.83
CA GLY A 96 -19.60 -3.62 29.27
C GLY A 96 -20.40 -2.37 29.52
N ARG A 97 -21.65 -2.54 29.97
CA ARG A 97 -22.49 -1.44 30.44
C ARG A 97 -21.88 -0.74 31.65
N ASP A 98 -21.97 0.58 31.69
CA ASP A 98 -21.65 1.38 32.88
C ASP A 98 -22.81 1.31 33.88
N ASP A 99 -22.91 0.17 34.57
CA ASP A 99 -23.93 -0.09 35.60
C ASP A 99 -23.29 -0.64 36.89
N VAL A 100 -24.08 -0.60 37.98
CA VAL A 100 -23.63 -1.08 39.30
C VAL A 100 -23.32 -2.57 39.33
N ASP A 101 -23.79 -3.32 38.34
CA ASP A 101 -23.65 -4.77 38.25
C ASP A 101 -22.43 -5.20 37.41
N TYR A 102 -21.73 -4.26 36.77
CA TYR A 102 -20.53 -4.51 35.97
C TYR A 102 -19.45 -5.30 36.73
N ALA A 103 -19.03 -4.80 37.89
CA ALA A 103 -17.95 -5.41 38.66
C ALA A 103 -18.31 -6.81 39.21
N PRO A 104 -19.51 -7.02 39.80
CA PRO A 104 -19.98 -8.36 40.14
C PRO A 104 -20.03 -9.33 38.97
N ARG A 105 -20.53 -8.89 37.80
CA ARG A 105 -20.60 -9.73 36.59
C ARG A 105 -19.21 -10.15 36.13
N LEU A 106 -18.27 -9.22 36.05
CA LEU A 106 -16.87 -9.51 35.67
C LEU A 106 -16.22 -10.53 36.61
N GLN A 107 -16.42 -10.39 37.92
CA GLN A 107 -15.85 -11.30 38.92
C GLN A 107 -16.43 -12.72 38.85
N ALA A 108 -17.65 -12.86 38.33
CA ALA A 108 -18.31 -14.15 38.19
C ALA A 108 -17.86 -14.93 36.94
N ILE A 109 -17.14 -14.29 36.01
CA ILE A 109 -16.70 -14.93 34.77
C ILE A 109 -15.53 -15.87 35.04
N ASP A 110 -15.76 -17.15 34.78
CA ASP A 110 -14.73 -18.19 34.69
C ASP A 110 -14.39 -18.46 33.22
N TRP A 111 -13.30 -17.86 32.75
CA TRP A 111 -12.88 -17.95 31.36
C TRP A 111 -12.43 -19.35 30.94
N GLU A 112 -11.85 -20.13 31.84
CA GLU A 112 -11.42 -21.50 31.53
C GLU A 112 -12.65 -22.37 31.28
N SER A 113 -13.64 -22.29 32.18
CA SER A 113 -14.92 -22.97 32.03
C SER A 113 -15.69 -22.53 30.77
N LEU A 114 -15.70 -21.24 30.43
CA LEU A 114 -16.32 -20.75 29.19
C LEU A 114 -15.67 -21.36 27.94
N TYR A 115 -14.33 -21.42 27.92
CA TYR A 115 -13.59 -22.02 26.80
C TYR A 115 -13.89 -23.51 26.66
N GLU A 116 -13.95 -24.25 27.77
CA GLU A 116 -14.37 -25.67 27.76
C GLU A 116 -15.79 -25.87 27.24
N GLN A 117 -16.67 -24.88 27.44
CA GLN A 117 -18.06 -24.88 26.95
C GLN A 117 -18.21 -24.44 25.49
N GLY A 118 -17.12 -24.09 24.79
CA GLY A 118 -17.16 -23.69 23.37
C GLY A 118 -17.17 -22.18 23.12
N PHE A 119 -16.82 -21.35 24.12
CA PHE A 119 -16.74 -19.90 23.93
C PHE A 119 -15.71 -19.50 22.85
N GLY A 120 -14.68 -20.33 22.63
CA GLY A 120 -13.72 -20.11 21.54
C GLY A 120 -14.40 -20.09 20.15
N ASP A 121 -15.26 -21.07 19.87
CA ASP A 121 -16.01 -21.15 18.61
C ASP A 121 -17.03 -20.00 18.48
N TYR A 122 -17.58 -19.54 19.59
CA TYR A 122 -18.43 -18.35 19.62
C TYR A 122 -17.66 -17.09 19.24
N LEU A 123 -16.46 -16.89 19.79
CA LEU A 123 -15.60 -15.76 19.46
C LEU A 123 -15.17 -15.76 17.98
N GLU A 124 -14.95 -16.93 17.39
CA GLU A 124 -14.68 -17.06 15.96
C GLU A 124 -15.87 -16.62 15.10
N GLN A 125 -17.10 -16.97 15.49
CA GLN A 125 -18.30 -16.49 14.82
C GLN A 125 -18.49 -14.97 14.98
N CYS A 126 -18.12 -14.40 16.13
CA CYS A 126 -18.09 -12.94 16.30
C CYS A 126 -17.05 -12.30 15.37
N ARG A 127 -15.83 -12.85 15.33
CA ARG A 127 -14.73 -12.39 14.48
C ARG A 127 -15.10 -12.44 13.00
N GLU A 128 -15.72 -13.51 12.52
CA GLU A 128 -16.19 -13.63 11.13
C GLU A 128 -17.17 -12.51 10.76
N ARG A 129 -18.12 -12.19 11.64
CA ARG A 129 -19.08 -11.09 11.41
C ARG A 129 -18.39 -9.73 11.41
N TRP A 130 -17.55 -9.47 12.40
CA TRP A 130 -16.82 -8.20 12.47
C TRP A 130 -15.91 -7.99 11.26
N THR A 131 -15.17 -9.02 10.83
CA THR A 131 -14.28 -8.92 9.65
C THR A 131 -15.03 -8.90 8.32
N ALA A 132 -16.32 -9.27 8.27
CA ALA A 132 -17.15 -9.04 7.10
C ALA A 132 -17.58 -7.56 6.99
N ASP A 133 -17.94 -6.96 8.12
CA ASP A 133 -18.54 -5.62 8.19
C ASP A 133 -17.50 -4.49 8.30
N TYR A 134 -16.30 -4.79 8.80
CA TYR A 134 -15.24 -3.82 9.03
C TYR A 134 -13.95 -4.22 8.31
N ASP A 135 -13.20 -3.22 7.84
CA ASP A 135 -11.88 -3.43 7.24
C ASP A 135 -10.81 -3.64 8.31
N TYR A 136 -10.98 -2.98 9.47
CA TYR A 136 -10.13 -3.15 10.65
C TYR A 136 -10.96 -3.33 11.92
N VAL A 137 -10.60 -4.30 12.74
CA VAL A 137 -11.12 -4.49 14.09
C VAL A 137 -9.95 -4.32 15.07
N LEU A 138 -9.99 -3.27 15.89
CA LEU A 138 -8.91 -2.91 16.81
C LEU A 138 -9.28 -3.35 18.23
N LEU A 139 -8.49 -4.24 18.82
CA LEU A 139 -8.73 -4.74 20.19
C LEU A 139 -7.81 -4.03 21.19
N ASP A 140 -8.39 -3.41 22.22
CA ASP A 140 -7.66 -2.94 23.39
C ASP A 140 -7.56 -4.09 24.37
N SER A 141 -6.45 -4.84 24.34
CA SER A 141 -6.30 -6.01 25.23
C SER A 141 -6.22 -5.61 26.70
N ARG A 142 -6.15 -6.56 27.63
CA ARG A 142 -5.79 -6.29 29.03
C ARG A 142 -4.27 -6.24 29.22
N THR A 143 -3.79 -5.49 30.23
CA THR A 143 -2.35 -5.49 30.57
C THR A 143 -1.93 -6.74 31.36
N GLY A 144 -0.67 -7.15 31.21
CA GLY A 144 -0.05 -8.18 32.05
C GLY A 144 -0.07 -9.59 31.46
N ILE A 145 0.21 -10.58 32.32
CA ILE A 145 0.38 -12.00 31.96
C ILE A 145 -0.98 -12.71 31.83
N SER A 146 -2.00 -12.19 32.50
CA SER A 146 -3.37 -12.71 32.56
C SER A 146 -4.26 -12.17 31.45
N ASP A 147 -3.71 -11.99 30.23
CA ASP A 147 -4.56 -11.78 29.05
C ASP A 147 -5.34 -13.07 28.87
N ILE A 148 -6.57 -13.04 29.38
CA ILE A 148 -7.58 -14.09 29.45
C ILE A 148 -7.36 -15.20 28.40
N GLY A 149 -6.62 -16.25 28.77
CA GLY A 149 -6.36 -17.42 27.90
C GLY A 149 -5.63 -17.16 26.57
N GLY A 150 -5.03 -15.99 26.36
CA GLY A 150 -4.46 -15.60 25.06
C GLY A 150 -5.51 -15.19 24.02
N ILE A 151 -6.72 -14.81 24.44
CA ILE A 151 -7.79 -14.31 23.54
C ILE A 151 -7.25 -13.19 22.65
N CYS A 152 -6.80 -12.10 23.27
CA CYS A 152 -6.43 -10.89 22.54
C CYS A 152 -5.03 -11.01 21.93
N THR A 153 -4.16 -11.80 22.53
CA THR A 153 -2.75 -11.91 22.12
C THR A 153 -2.45 -13.07 21.17
N ALA A 154 -3.30 -14.10 21.05
CA ALA A 154 -3.06 -15.26 20.19
C ALA A 154 -4.26 -15.68 19.33
N HIS A 155 -5.46 -15.76 19.94
CA HIS A 155 -6.65 -16.32 19.29
C HIS A 155 -7.25 -15.36 18.25
N LEU A 156 -7.70 -14.18 18.68
CA LEU A 156 -8.41 -13.22 17.83
C LEU A 156 -7.54 -12.46 16.82
N PRO A 157 -6.28 -12.05 17.08
CA PRO A 157 -5.57 -11.14 16.19
C PRO A 157 -5.02 -11.80 14.93
N ASP A 158 -5.00 -11.02 13.85
CA ASP A 158 -4.16 -11.22 12.67
C ASP A 158 -2.82 -10.48 12.80
N GLN A 159 -2.79 -9.41 13.59
CA GLN A 159 -1.59 -8.63 13.89
C GLN A 159 -1.57 -8.25 15.38
N LEU A 160 -0.38 -8.30 15.99
CA LEU A 160 -0.18 -7.92 17.38
C LEU A 160 0.75 -6.71 17.49
N VAL A 161 0.22 -5.56 17.90
CA VAL A 161 0.98 -4.36 18.18
C VAL A 161 1.37 -4.36 19.65
N VAL A 162 2.67 -4.50 19.93
CA VAL A 162 3.20 -4.58 21.30
C VAL A 162 3.86 -3.27 21.68
N LEU A 163 3.20 -2.52 22.56
CA LEU A 163 3.74 -1.29 23.11
C LEU A 163 4.61 -1.57 24.33
N TYR A 164 5.79 -0.97 24.36
CA TYR A 164 6.71 -1.05 25.48
C TYR A 164 7.41 0.28 25.75
N THR A 165 7.92 0.44 26.96
CA THR A 165 8.73 1.61 27.37
C THR A 165 10.21 1.24 27.44
N ALA A 166 11.09 2.25 27.45
CA ALA A 166 12.55 2.09 27.54
C ALA A 166 13.01 1.65 28.95
N ASN A 167 12.58 0.47 29.39
CA ASN A 167 13.08 -0.22 30.56
C ASN A 167 13.08 -1.74 30.36
N MET A 168 13.94 -2.42 31.10
CA MET A 168 14.21 -3.85 30.90
C MET A 168 13.00 -4.73 31.16
N GLN A 169 12.14 -4.38 32.12
CA GLN A 169 10.95 -5.17 32.42
C GLN A 169 9.91 -5.09 31.30
N SER A 170 9.69 -3.90 30.74
CA SER A 170 8.77 -3.71 29.62
C SER A 170 9.27 -4.40 28.35
N LEU A 171 10.57 -4.31 28.06
CA LEU A 171 11.21 -4.99 26.92
C LEU A 171 11.10 -6.52 27.04
N ARG A 172 11.44 -7.08 28.21
CA ARG A 172 11.30 -8.54 28.44
C ARG A 172 9.85 -9.00 28.32
N GLY A 173 8.90 -8.22 28.86
CA GLY A 173 7.48 -8.52 28.73
C GLY A 173 7.00 -8.52 27.28
N ALA A 174 7.48 -7.60 26.45
CA ALA A 174 7.17 -7.54 25.02
C ALA A 174 7.68 -8.77 24.25
N LEU A 175 8.87 -9.26 24.59
CA LEU A 175 9.44 -10.47 23.97
C LEU A 175 8.72 -11.74 24.43
N ASP A 176 8.47 -11.85 25.73
CA ASP A 176 7.80 -13.00 26.33
C ASP A 176 6.39 -13.17 25.77
N ILE A 177 5.60 -12.08 25.63
CA ILE A 177 4.27 -12.17 25.04
C ILE A 177 4.31 -12.58 23.57
N ALA A 178 5.24 -12.06 22.77
CA ALA A 178 5.36 -12.40 21.35
C ALA A 178 5.67 -13.89 21.14
N GLN A 179 6.51 -14.47 22.02
CA GLN A 179 6.82 -15.89 22.01
C GLN A 179 5.63 -16.73 22.46
N ARG A 180 4.97 -16.36 23.58
CA ARG A 180 3.80 -17.07 24.10
C ARG A 180 2.62 -17.03 23.15
N ALA A 181 2.38 -15.89 22.51
CA ALA A 181 1.32 -15.71 21.53
C ALA A 181 1.44 -16.71 20.38
N ASN A 182 2.62 -16.81 19.77
CA ASN A 182 2.85 -17.78 18.69
C ASN A 182 2.76 -19.23 19.19
N ALA A 183 3.34 -19.55 20.36
CA ALA A 183 3.26 -20.89 20.92
C ALA A 183 1.83 -21.33 21.31
N ALA A 184 0.99 -20.38 21.74
CA ALA A 184 -0.42 -20.62 22.02
C ALA A 184 -1.21 -20.80 20.71
N ARG A 185 -0.91 -19.98 19.71
CA ARG A 185 -1.53 -20.03 18.39
C ARG A 185 -1.26 -21.34 17.66
N ASP A 186 -0.05 -21.90 17.78
CA ASP A 186 0.29 -23.23 17.26
C ASP A 186 -0.53 -24.38 17.87
N ARG A 187 -1.16 -24.15 19.04
CA ARG A 187 -1.99 -25.14 19.75
C ARG A 187 -3.48 -24.94 19.51
N LEU A 188 -3.88 -23.86 18.83
CA LEU A 188 -5.28 -23.60 18.56
C LEU A 188 -5.83 -24.68 17.59
N PRO A 189 -7.12 -25.06 17.75
CA PRO A 189 -7.77 -25.98 16.82
C PRO A 189 -8.08 -25.32 15.45
N PHE A 190 -7.69 -24.06 15.25
CA PHE A 190 -7.96 -23.26 14.07
C PHE A 190 -6.70 -23.08 13.23
N ASP A 191 -6.82 -23.18 11.90
CA ASP A 191 -5.72 -22.89 10.99
C ASP A 191 -5.45 -21.38 10.95
N ARG A 192 -4.25 -20.98 11.38
CA ARG A 192 -3.84 -19.60 11.53
C ARG A 192 -2.36 -19.47 11.18
N PRO A 193 -1.96 -18.51 10.31
CA PRO A 193 -0.54 -18.30 9.97
C PRO A 193 0.24 -17.83 11.20
N ARG A 194 1.56 -17.74 11.17
CA ARG A 194 2.30 -17.14 12.29
C ARG A 194 1.84 -15.69 12.55
N LEU A 195 1.76 -15.27 13.82
CA LEU A 195 1.26 -13.94 14.18
C LEU A 195 2.36 -12.87 14.02
N PRO A 196 2.25 -11.94 13.05
CA PRO A 196 3.18 -10.82 12.94
C PRO A 196 3.07 -9.90 14.15
N VAL A 197 4.22 -9.51 14.68
CA VAL A 197 4.34 -8.63 15.85
C VAL A 197 4.95 -7.30 15.44
N LEU A 198 4.24 -6.21 15.73
CA LEU A 198 4.70 -4.83 15.53
C LEU A 198 5.19 -4.26 16.88
N PRO A 199 6.51 -4.22 17.14
CA PRO A 199 7.06 -3.60 18.35
C PRO A 199 6.99 -2.07 18.26
N VAL A 200 6.36 -1.43 19.25
CA VAL A 200 6.23 0.02 19.34
C VAL A 200 6.88 0.53 20.63
N LEU A 201 7.96 1.31 20.48
CA LEU A 201 8.59 1.99 21.60
C LEU A 201 7.77 3.22 21.95
N SER A 202 7.04 3.17 23.06
CA SER A 202 6.10 4.21 23.48
C SER A 202 6.63 5.09 24.61
N ARG A 203 6.05 6.29 24.71
CA ARG A 203 6.38 7.33 25.70
C ARG A 203 7.88 7.58 25.80
N PHE A 204 8.55 7.64 24.65
CA PHE A 204 9.99 7.79 24.60
C PHE A 204 10.38 9.26 24.63
N ASP A 205 11.15 9.66 25.64
CA ASP A 205 11.66 11.02 25.76
C ASP A 205 13.05 11.13 25.13
N THR A 206 13.19 12.07 24.19
CA THR A 206 14.44 12.39 23.51
C THR A 206 14.99 13.77 23.85
N ARG A 207 14.29 14.56 24.67
CA ARG A 207 14.57 15.99 24.87
C ARG A 207 15.57 16.26 25.98
N GLU A 208 15.55 15.49 27.07
CA GLU A 208 16.35 15.80 28.26
C GLU A 208 17.70 15.07 28.33
N GLU A 209 17.77 13.78 27.96
CA GLU A 209 19.00 12.98 28.06
C GLU A 209 19.32 12.25 26.74
N TYR A 210 19.89 12.96 25.77
CA TYR A 210 20.21 12.41 24.44
C TYR A 210 21.07 11.13 24.52
N ASP A 211 22.20 11.16 25.24
CA ASP A 211 23.11 10.01 25.32
C ASP A 211 22.47 8.77 25.97
N ARG A 212 21.55 8.98 26.91
CA ARG A 212 20.86 7.88 27.58
C ARG A 212 19.73 7.33 26.72
N SER A 213 18.99 8.21 26.05
CA SER A 213 17.94 7.81 25.12
C SER A 213 18.52 6.98 23.97
N GLU A 214 19.62 7.40 23.33
CA GLU A 214 20.23 6.60 22.26
C GLU A 214 20.75 5.24 22.75
N LYS A 215 21.36 5.15 23.94
CA LYS A 215 21.73 3.83 24.54
C LYS A 215 20.53 2.91 24.75
N TRP A 216 19.41 3.45 25.22
CA TRP A 216 18.20 2.66 25.41
C TRP A 216 17.53 2.30 24.08
N ARG A 217 17.66 3.13 23.05
CA ARG A 217 17.22 2.83 21.69
C ARG A 217 18.01 1.66 21.13
N GLU A 218 19.34 1.69 21.21
CA GLU A 218 20.22 0.58 20.80
C GLU A 218 19.86 -0.70 21.55
N THR A 219 19.68 -0.62 22.87
CA THR A 219 19.26 -1.76 23.70
C THR A 219 17.90 -2.31 23.27
N ALA A 220 16.94 -1.44 22.98
CA ALA A 220 15.61 -1.84 22.52
C ALA A 220 15.67 -2.55 21.16
N VAL A 221 16.42 -2.00 20.20
CA VAL A 221 16.59 -2.61 18.88
C VAL A 221 17.25 -3.98 19.01
N GLN A 222 18.36 -4.09 19.74
CA GLN A 222 19.07 -5.35 19.92
C GLN A 222 18.18 -6.45 20.50
N LEU A 223 17.30 -6.10 21.45
CA LEU A 223 16.40 -7.07 22.07
C LEU A 223 15.20 -7.41 21.19
N THR A 224 14.71 -6.46 20.39
CA THR A 224 13.48 -6.61 19.59
C THR A 224 13.72 -6.97 18.13
N GLU A 225 14.97 -7.01 17.66
CA GLU A 225 15.36 -7.35 16.27
C GLU A 225 14.62 -8.58 15.73
N GLY A 226 14.52 -9.64 16.55
CA GLY A 226 13.82 -10.87 16.16
C GLY A 226 12.34 -10.68 15.81
N LEU A 227 11.68 -9.66 16.35
CA LEU A 227 10.27 -9.35 16.07
C LEU A 227 10.06 -8.70 14.69
N PHE A 228 11.10 -8.12 14.10
CA PHE A 228 11.04 -7.52 12.77
C PHE A 228 11.22 -8.54 11.65
N SER A 229 11.85 -9.68 11.95
CA SER A 229 12.35 -10.64 10.94
C SER A 229 11.27 -11.21 10.01
N ASP A 230 10.00 -11.21 10.44
CA ASP A 230 8.90 -11.83 9.70
C ASP A 230 8.30 -10.92 8.62
N TRP A 231 8.48 -9.61 8.72
CA TRP A 231 7.78 -8.63 7.87
C TRP A 231 8.67 -7.47 7.38
N LEU A 232 9.82 -7.21 8.01
CA LEU A 232 10.71 -6.14 7.60
C LEU A 232 11.43 -6.48 6.29
N HIS A 233 11.36 -5.58 5.31
CA HIS A 233 12.08 -5.72 4.05
C HIS A 233 13.59 -5.88 4.28
N ARG A 234 14.22 -6.86 3.62
CA ARG A 234 15.62 -7.28 3.87
C ARG A 234 16.66 -6.17 3.72
N ALA A 235 16.38 -5.15 2.92
CA ALA A 235 17.27 -4.01 2.72
C ALA A 235 17.16 -2.94 3.82
N VAL A 236 16.17 -3.03 4.69
CA VAL A 236 15.91 -2.03 5.74
C VAL A 236 16.50 -2.51 7.07
N PRO A 237 17.43 -1.76 7.68
CA PRO A 237 17.94 -2.07 9.00
C PRO A 237 16.85 -1.91 10.09
N PRO A 238 16.75 -2.83 11.08
CA PRO A 238 15.80 -2.72 12.19
C PRO A 238 15.88 -1.40 12.96
N GLU A 239 17.06 -0.79 13.04
CA GLU A 239 17.30 0.51 13.69
C GLU A 239 16.51 1.64 13.00
N VAL A 240 16.45 1.61 11.67
CA VAL A 240 15.70 2.60 10.88
C VAL A 240 14.21 2.44 11.14
N MET A 241 13.72 1.20 11.09
CA MET A 241 12.30 0.93 11.34
C MET A 241 11.90 1.27 12.78
N SER A 242 12.71 0.90 13.76
CA SER A 242 12.47 1.19 15.18
C SER A 242 12.27 2.69 15.45
N ARG A 243 12.99 3.56 14.72
CA ARG A 243 12.81 5.02 14.81
C ARG A 243 11.44 5.47 14.29
N HIS A 244 10.96 4.90 13.19
CA HIS A 244 9.61 5.17 12.67
C HIS A 244 8.50 4.64 13.60
N LEU A 245 8.77 3.55 14.31
CA LEU A 245 7.84 2.93 15.27
C LEU A 245 8.00 3.43 16.72
N THR A 246 8.57 4.62 16.90
CA THR A 246 8.70 5.24 18.22
C THR A 246 7.59 6.28 18.42
N LEU A 247 6.79 6.15 19.48
CA LEU A 247 5.88 7.19 19.94
C LEU A 247 6.59 8.10 20.97
N PRO A 248 6.77 9.39 20.66
CA PRO A 248 7.44 10.30 21.57
C PRO A 248 6.57 10.59 22.80
N TYR A 249 7.22 10.88 23.92
CA TYR A 249 6.53 11.46 25.07
C TYR A 249 6.29 12.96 24.83
N VAL A 250 5.02 13.36 24.84
CA VAL A 250 4.60 14.76 24.70
C VAL A 250 3.74 15.14 25.90
N SER A 251 4.28 16.00 26.77
CA SER A 251 3.63 16.40 28.03
C SER A 251 2.26 17.05 27.83
N TYR A 252 2.08 17.79 26.72
CA TYR A 252 0.79 18.42 26.38
C TYR A 252 -0.36 17.40 26.31
N TRP A 253 -0.11 16.22 25.75
CA TRP A 253 -1.10 15.15 25.60
C TRP A 253 -1.21 14.22 26.81
N SER A 254 -0.60 14.60 27.95
CA SER A 254 -0.68 13.83 29.20
C SER A 254 -1.87 14.22 30.09
N PHE A 255 -2.65 15.23 29.69
CA PHE A 255 -3.78 15.74 30.47
C PHE A 255 -5.13 15.41 29.80
N GLY A 256 -5.89 14.51 30.45
CA GLY A 256 -7.19 14.04 29.99
C GLY A 256 -7.11 13.13 28.75
N GLU A 257 -8.24 12.52 28.43
CA GLU A 257 -8.39 11.53 27.37
C GLU A 257 -8.67 12.22 26.04
N GLN A 258 -7.63 12.87 25.50
CA GLN A 258 -7.71 13.62 24.25
C GLN A 258 -7.24 12.80 23.04
N LEU A 259 -7.77 13.13 21.87
CA LEU A 259 -7.41 12.56 20.57
C LEU A 259 -6.59 13.58 19.75
N PRO A 260 -5.25 13.63 19.89
CA PRO A 260 -4.39 14.55 19.15
C PRO A 260 -4.70 14.63 17.65
N VAL A 261 -5.04 13.50 17.03
CA VAL A 261 -5.31 13.41 15.59
C VAL A 261 -6.55 14.21 15.13
N LEU A 262 -7.41 14.63 16.06
CA LEU A 262 -8.52 15.56 15.77
C LEU A 262 -8.06 17.02 15.71
N PHE A 263 -6.95 17.37 16.38
CA PHE A 263 -6.41 18.72 16.46
C PHE A 263 -5.23 18.93 15.51
N GLU A 264 -4.42 17.90 15.28
CA GLU A 264 -3.20 17.93 14.46
C GLU A 264 -3.50 17.40 13.04
N SER A 265 -4.08 18.23 12.15
CA SER A 265 -4.50 17.78 10.82
C SER A 265 -3.35 17.50 9.83
N SER A 266 -2.19 18.14 10.02
CA SER A 266 -0.96 17.94 9.25
C SER A 266 0.24 18.01 10.19
N PRO A 267 0.48 16.96 10.99
CA PRO A 267 1.44 17.02 12.09
C PRO A 267 2.88 17.09 11.58
N GLY A 268 3.68 17.96 12.20
CA GLY A 268 5.13 18.00 12.03
C GLY A 268 5.84 16.86 12.77
N ALA A 269 7.11 16.61 12.45
CA ALA A 269 7.90 15.52 13.04
C ALA A 269 8.08 15.61 14.58
N ASP A 270 7.86 16.79 15.16
CA ASP A 270 7.90 17.06 16.59
C ASP A 270 6.58 16.80 17.32
N GLN A 271 5.50 16.55 16.57
CA GLN A 271 4.16 16.30 17.08
C GLN A 271 3.85 14.80 17.15
N ILE A 272 3.01 14.40 18.10
CA ILE A 272 2.67 12.98 18.31
C ILE A 272 1.85 12.41 17.16
N GLY A 273 1.02 13.24 16.51
CA GLY A 273 0.24 12.86 15.34
C GLY A 273 1.11 12.33 14.20
N PHE A 274 2.34 12.82 14.03
CA PHE A 274 3.25 12.34 12.99
C PHE A 274 3.66 10.88 13.21
N ALA A 275 3.94 10.50 14.46
CA ALA A 275 4.26 9.13 14.83
C ALA A 275 3.02 8.23 14.76
N LEU A 276 1.86 8.71 15.23
CA LEU A 276 0.58 7.99 15.16
C LEU A 276 0.14 7.70 13.71
N GLU A 277 0.28 8.67 12.81
CA GLU A 277 0.05 8.48 11.37
C GLU A 277 0.99 7.45 10.75
N THR A 278 2.25 7.41 11.20
CA THR A 278 3.21 6.43 10.71
C THR A 278 2.78 5.02 11.13
N LEU A 279 2.41 4.83 12.40
CA LEU A 279 1.91 3.54 12.90
C LEU A 279 0.61 3.13 12.20
N ALA A 280 -0.35 4.04 12.05
CA ALA A 280 -1.60 3.77 11.34
C ALA A 280 -1.33 3.35 9.89
N ALA A 281 -0.36 3.97 9.20
CA ALA A 281 0.01 3.59 7.84
C ALA A 281 0.67 2.20 7.78
N VAL A 282 1.52 1.84 8.76
CA VAL A 282 2.13 0.50 8.83
C VAL A 282 1.05 -0.58 9.00
N ILE A 283 0.06 -0.32 9.85
CA ILE A 283 -1.10 -1.20 10.03
C ILE A 283 -1.94 -1.27 8.74
N ALA A 284 -2.18 -0.11 8.10
CA ALA A 284 -2.97 -0.02 6.87
C ALA A 284 -2.35 -0.77 5.69
N HIS A 285 -1.01 -0.81 5.61
CA HIS A 285 -0.28 -1.60 4.61
C HIS A 285 0.00 -3.03 5.08
N GLN A 286 -0.57 -3.46 6.21
CA GLN A 286 -0.40 -4.82 6.75
C GLN A 286 1.08 -5.21 6.94
N LEU A 287 1.87 -4.28 7.46
CA LEU A 287 3.32 -4.42 7.70
C LEU A 287 4.16 -4.62 6.41
N ASP A 288 3.59 -4.29 5.24
CA ASP A 288 4.28 -4.38 3.94
C ASP A 288 4.87 -3.02 3.49
N ARG A 289 5.69 -3.06 2.44
CA ARG A 289 6.35 -1.92 1.78
C ARG A 289 7.20 -1.07 2.71
N THR A 290 7.85 -1.72 3.66
CA THR A 290 8.69 -1.07 4.67
C THR A 290 9.93 -0.38 4.08
N ASP A 291 10.36 -0.80 2.89
CA ASP A 291 11.38 -0.11 2.08
C ASP A 291 10.94 1.32 1.74
N LEU A 292 9.69 1.49 1.29
CA LEU A 292 9.14 2.81 1.02
C LEU A 292 9.05 3.67 2.30
N LEU A 293 8.68 3.08 3.44
CA LEU A 293 8.68 3.81 4.72
C LEU A 293 10.09 4.29 5.09
N ALA A 294 11.10 3.44 4.91
CA ALA A 294 12.49 3.76 5.21
C ALA A 294 13.06 4.86 4.29
N GLU A 295 12.67 4.86 3.01
CA GLU A 295 13.11 5.87 2.03
C GLU A 295 12.33 7.17 2.13
N ASN A 296 11.00 7.09 2.28
CA ASN A 296 10.09 8.22 2.24
C ASN A 296 8.79 7.95 3.02
N ARG A 297 8.82 8.28 4.31
CA ARG A 297 7.65 8.20 5.21
C ARG A 297 6.42 8.92 4.68
N ASP A 298 6.58 10.11 4.10
CA ASP A 298 5.43 10.90 3.66
C ASP A 298 4.73 10.26 2.46
N ALA A 299 5.50 9.69 1.52
CA ALA A 299 4.94 8.90 0.43
C ALA A 299 4.26 7.62 0.95
N TYR A 300 4.86 6.95 1.94
CA TYR A 300 4.27 5.76 2.57
C TYR A 300 2.92 6.07 3.22
N VAL A 301 2.84 7.12 4.05
CA VAL A 301 1.60 7.57 4.70
C VAL A 301 0.59 8.08 3.68
N ALA A 302 1.01 8.86 2.67
CA ALA A 302 0.10 9.34 1.63
C ALA A 302 -0.55 8.20 0.84
N SER A 303 0.19 7.11 0.62
CA SER A 303 -0.35 5.91 -0.03
C SER A 303 -1.36 5.16 0.84
N ALA A 304 -1.23 5.19 2.17
CA ALA A 304 -2.23 4.62 3.09
C ALA A 304 -3.52 5.44 3.12
N ARG A 305 -3.42 6.78 3.11
CA ARG A 305 -4.56 7.71 3.08
C ARG A 305 -5.48 7.57 1.86
N THR A 306 -5.01 6.89 0.82
CA THR A 306 -5.67 6.86 -0.49
C THR A 306 -6.28 5.52 -0.87
N VAL A 307 -6.28 4.55 0.06
CA VAL A 307 -6.80 3.19 -0.20
C VAL A 307 -8.32 3.15 -0.45
N GLN A 308 -9.09 4.15 -0.03
CA GLN A 308 -10.53 4.27 -0.34
C GLN A 308 -10.95 5.69 -0.72
N ARG A 309 -10.35 6.27 -1.77
CA ARG A 309 -11.08 7.31 -2.52
C ARG A 309 -11.96 6.64 -3.55
N ASP A 310 -13.28 6.69 -3.34
CA ASP A 310 -14.25 6.48 -4.41
C ASP A 310 -14.04 7.60 -5.43
N PHE A 311 -13.34 7.28 -6.51
CA PHE A 311 -13.22 8.19 -7.64
C PHE A 311 -14.57 8.21 -8.37
N LEU A 312 -15.08 9.39 -8.67
CA LEU A 312 -16.30 9.54 -9.47
C LEU A 312 -16.12 8.98 -10.88
N TYR A 313 -14.87 8.92 -11.37
CA TYR A 313 -14.51 8.40 -12.68
C TYR A 313 -13.34 7.40 -12.60
N ASP A 314 -13.37 6.36 -13.42
CA ASP A 314 -12.24 5.45 -13.62
C ASP A 314 -11.12 6.15 -14.40
N LEU A 315 -11.47 6.97 -15.40
CA LEU A 315 -10.51 7.65 -16.26
C LEU A 315 -10.92 9.10 -16.50
N ARG A 316 -9.97 10.03 -16.40
CA ARG A 316 -10.14 11.41 -16.88
C ARG A 316 -9.41 11.61 -18.19
N ILE A 317 -10.11 12.10 -19.21
CA ILE A 317 -9.52 12.44 -20.51
C ILE A 317 -9.24 13.94 -20.55
N SER A 318 -7.95 14.28 -20.58
CA SER A 318 -7.47 15.64 -20.81
C SER A 318 -7.23 15.88 -22.30
N THR A 319 -7.97 16.83 -22.87
CA THR A 319 -7.95 17.09 -24.32
C THR A 319 -7.78 18.57 -24.67
N GLN A 320 -7.27 18.82 -25.87
CA GLN A 320 -7.21 20.14 -26.49
C GLN A 320 -8.46 20.40 -27.33
N ARG A 321 -8.67 21.65 -27.74
CA ARG A 321 -9.80 22.02 -28.62
C ARG A 321 -9.73 21.34 -29.99
N SER A 322 -8.52 21.12 -30.53
CA SER A 322 -8.31 20.49 -31.83
C SER A 322 -8.72 19.01 -31.84
N THR A 323 -8.66 18.34 -30.70
CA THR A 323 -8.95 16.89 -30.56
C THR A 323 -10.28 16.60 -29.89
N LEU A 324 -11.19 17.58 -29.85
CA LEU A 324 -12.45 17.45 -29.11
C LEU A 324 -13.36 16.35 -29.63
N ASP A 325 -13.48 16.22 -30.96
CA ASP A 325 -14.38 15.24 -31.55
C ASP A 325 -13.85 13.82 -31.35
N VAL A 326 -12.53 13.64 -31.52
CA VAL A 326 -11.82 12.40 -31.18
C VAL A 326 -12.00 12.04 -29.70
N ALA A 327 -11.90 13.01 -28.79
CA ALA A 327 -12.10 12.79 -27.38
C ALA A 327 -13.54 12.36 -27.05
N LYS A 328 -14.55 12.95 -27.72
CA LYS A 328 -15.96 12.54 -27.53
C LYS A 328 -16.21 11.12 -28.00
N GLU A 329 -15.68 10.75 -29.15
CA GLU A 329 -15.77 9.37 -29.67
C GLU A 329 -15.09 8.39 -28.71
N LEU A 330 -13.90 8.73 -28.23
CA LEU A 330 -13.17 7.90 -27.26
C LEU A 330 -13.94 7.73 -25.94
N VAL A 331 -14.57 8.78 -25.41
CA VAL A 331 -15.42 8.71 -24.22
C VAL A 331 -16.57 7.73 -24.44
N GLY A 332 -17.33 7.87 -25.53
CA GLY A 332 -18.47 6.99 -25.81
C GLY A 332 -18.05 5.52 -25.94
N GLU A 333 -16.92 5.25 -26.58
CA GLU A 333 -16.38 3.89 -26.68
C GLU A 333 -15.94 3.30 -25.34
N LEU A 334 -15.36 4.11 -24.44
CA LEU A 334 -14.97 3.66 -23.10
C LEU A 334 -16.20 3.42 -22.20
N GLU A 335 -17.22 4.27 -22.27
CA GLU A 335 -18.48 4.11 -21.53
C GLU A 335 -19.24 2.86 -21.97
N LEU A 336 -19.26 2.56 -23.28
CA LEU A 336 -19.82 1.30 -23.82
C LEU A 336 -19.10 0.06 -23.27
N ARG A 337 -17.87 0.21 -22.77
CA ARG A 337 -17.06 -0.87 -22.16
C ARG A 337 -17.16 -0.87 -20.63
N GLY A 338 -18.05 -0.08 -20.05
CA GLY A 338 -18.36 -0.06 -18.62
C GLY A 338 -17.40 0.79 -17.77
N LEU A 339 -16.59 1.66 -18.37
CA LEU A 339 -15.74 2.60 -17.64
C LEU A 339 -16.45 3.93 -17.44
N SER A 340 -16.37 4.49 -16.24
CA SER A 340 -16.81 5.85 -15.95
C SER A 340 -15.74 6.86 -16.36
N VAL A 341 -16.10 7.83 -17.22
CA VAL A 341 -15.10 8.74 -17.83
C VAL A 341 -15.43 10.21 -17.60
N GLY A 342 -14.50 10.94 -16.98
CA GLY A 342 -14.55 12.40 -16.86
C GLY A 342 -13.81 13.07 -18.02
N LYS A 343 -14.22 14.26 -18.44
CA LYS A 343 -13.52 15.05 -19.48
C LYS A 343 -13.00 16.37 -18.94
N SER A 344 -11.75 16.68 -19.23
CA SER A 344 -11.10 17.97 -18.97
C SER A 344 -10.69 18.63 -20.28
N MET A 345 -11.03 19.91 -20.44
CA MET A 345 -10.63 20.70 -21.61
C MET A 345 -9.59 21.75 -21.23
N SER A 346 -8.57 21.89 -22.06
CA SER A 346 -7.55 22.93 -21.93
C SER A 346 -8.20 24.34 -21.87
N GLY A 347 -8.14 25.00 -20.71
CA GLY A 347 -8.64 26.36 -20.48
C GLY A 347 -9.90 26.49 -19.61
N ASP A 348 -10.43 25.40 -19.05
CA ASP A 348 -11.55 25.45 -18.11
C ASP A 348 -11.09 25.80 -16.67
N ARG A 349 -11.46 27.01 -16.20
CA ARG A 349 -11.04 27.53 -14.88
C ARG A 349 -11.65 26.79 -13.68
N SER A 350 -12.72 25.99 -13.89
CA SER A 350 -13.43 25.31 -12.81
C SER A 350 -12.62 24.19 -12.10
N LEU A 351 -11.50 23.76 -12.71
CA LEU A 351 -10.64 22.70 -12.19
C LEU A 351 -9.57 23.19 -11.19
N LEU A 352 -9.20 24.47 -11.23
CA LEU A 352 -8.31 25.08 -10.22
C LEU A 352 -9.00 25.24 -8.85
N THR A 353 -10.33 25.14 -8.83
CA THR A 353 -11.16 25.29 -7.63
C THR A 353 -11.56 23.98 -6.96
N LYS A 354 -11.51 22.84 -7.66
CA LYS A 354 -11.85 21.54 -7.06
C LYS A 354 -10.65 21.03 -6.24
N ARG A 355 -10.82 21.00 -4.92
CA ARG A 355 -9.87 20.46 -3.93
C ARG A 355 -9.61 18.96 -4.11
N ASP A 356 -10.49 18.23 -4.81
CA ASP A 356 -10.42 16.78 -4.96
C ASP A 356 -10.19 16.33 -6.40
N ASP A 357 -9.40 15.28 -6.54
CA ASP A 357 -9.11 14.58 -7.80
C ASP A 357 -10.19 13.51 -8.00
N ASP A 358 -11.10 13.73 -8.96
CA ASP A 358 -12.32 12.96 -9.14
C ASP A 358 -12.15 11.70 -10.01
N ALA A 359 -10.94 11.44 -10.51
CA ALA A 359 -10.67 10.31 -11.40
C ALA A 359 -9.47 9.44 -11.00
N ARG A 360 -9.61 8.12 -11.12
CA ARG A 360 -8.57 7.15 -10.75
C ARG A 360 -7.36 7.24 -11.70
N HIS A 361 -7.57 7.29 -13.01
CA HIS A 361 -6.51 7.37 -14.01
C HIS A 361 -6.60 8.66 -14.84
N LEU A 362 -5.49 9.08 -15.47
CA LEU A 362 -5.45 10.23 -16.37
C LEU A 362 -5.00 9.79 -17.77
N CYS A 363 -5.83 10.05 -18.77
CA CYS A 363 -5.52 9.89 -20.19
C CYS A 363 -5.28 11.26 -20.82
N LEU A 364 -4.12 11.44 -21.43
CA LEU A 364 -3.72 12.72 -22.04
C LEU A 364 -3.73 12.60 -23.56
N ILE A 365 -4.68 13.25 -24.24
CA ILE A 365 -4.68 13.33 -25.70
C ILE A 365 -3.76 14.47 -26.13
N VAL A 366 -2.65 14.11 -26.79
CA VAL A 366 -1.63 15.06 -27.26
C VAL A 366 -1.73 15.23 -28.75
N ASP A 367 -1.91 16.48 -29.17
CA ASP A 367 -1.92 16.89 -30.57
C ASP A 367 -0.73 17.78 -30.88
N ARG A 368 0.26 17.25 -31.61
CA ARG A 368 1.58 17.85 -31.90
C ARG A 368 2.46 18.10 -30.68
N LYS A 369 1.97 18.83 -29.67
CA LYS A 369 2.64 19.17 -28.42
C LYS A 369 1.66 19.26 -27.25
N VAL A 370 2.18 19.09 -26.04
CA VAL A 370 1.41 19.26 -24.80
C VAL A 370 1.12 20.75 -24.57
N SER A 371 -0.10 21.09 -24.14
CA SER A 371 -0.43 22.47 -23.77
C SER A 371 0.05 22.79 -22.35
N ARG A 372 0.32 24.07 -22.05
CA ARG A 372 0.67 24.50 -20.67
C ARG A 372 -0.35 24.08 -19.61
N TRP A 373 -1.62 23.96 -20.01
CA TRP A 373 -2.68 23.50 -19.12
C TRP A 373 -2.59 22.00 -18.85
N GLN A 374 -2.36 21.23 -19.91
CA GLN A 374 -2.13 19.80 -19.81
C GLN A 374 -0.88 19.48 -18.99
N GLU A 375 0.20 20.27 -19.14
CA GLU A 375 1.40 20.16 -18.30
C GLU A 375 1.06 20.37 -16.81
N ALA A 376 0.34 21.44 -16.47
CA ALA A 376 -0.07 21.69 -15.09
C ALA A 376 -0.98 20.60 -14.52
N GLU A 377 -1.91 20.06 -15.33
CA GLU A 377 -2.79 18.97 -14.93
C GLU A 377 -2.02 17.66 -14.70
N VAL A 378 -1.03 17.38 -15.54
CA VAL A 378 -0.11 16.25 -15.38
C VAL A 378 0.75 16.41 -14.14
N GLU A 379 1.34 17.59 -13.91
CA GLU A 379 2.15 17.85 -12.71
C GLU A 379 1.32 17.66 -11.43
N LEU A 380 0.09 18.19 -11.40
CA LEU A 380 -0.83 18.01 -10.27
C LEU A 380 -1.20 16.53 -10.08
N PHE A 381 -1.47 15.80 -11.17
CA PHE A 381 -1.79 14.38 -11.12
C PHE A 381 -0.61 13.56 -10.61
N LEU A 382 0.61 13.80 -11.10
CA LEU A 382 1.82 13.07 -10.71
C LEU A 382 2.20 13.32 -9.25
N HIS A 383 2.12 14.57 -8.78
CA HIS A 383 2.33 14.89 -7.35
C HIS A 383 1.36 14.14 -6.44
N ARG A 384 0.13 13.91 -6.93
CA ARG A 384 -0.91 13.19 -6.18
C ARG A 384 -0.85 11.67 -6.37
N THR A 385 -0.07 11.15 -7.32
CA THR A 385 -0.03 9.72 -7.69
C THR A 385 1.09 8.93 -6.99
N LEU A 386 2.01 9.59 -6.28
CA LEU A 386 3.11 8.93 -5.57
C LEU A 386 2.59 7.84 -4.61
N GLY A 387 2.92 6.58 -4.90
CA GLY A 387 2.52 5.40 -4.12
C GLY A 387 1.12 4.82 -4.41
N GLN A 388 0.41 5.34 -5.42
CA GLN A 388 -0.96 4.90 -5.78
C GLN A 388 -0.97 4.00 -7.03
N ASN A 389 -1.94 3.07 -7.14
CA ASN A 389 -2.19 2.31 -8.38
C ASN A 389 -2.97 3.16 -9.40
N ARG A 390 -2.41 4.31 -9.77
CA ARG A 390 -2.97 5.26 -10.74
C ARG A 390 -2.01 5.39 -11.91
N ARG A 391 -2.55 5.64 -13.08
CA ARG A 391 -1.79 5.61 -14.33
C ARG A 391 -2.03 6.87 -15.14
N LEU A 392 -0.94 7.39 -15.69
CA LEU A 392 -0.95 8.44 -16.69
C LEU A 392 -0.67 7.79 -18.04
N ILE A 393 -1.62 7.89 -18.98
CA ILE A 393 -1.55 7.24 -20.29
C ILE A 393 -1.64 8.31 -21.38
N PRO A 394 -0.53 8.63 -22.08
CA PRO A 394 -0.57 9.50 -23.24
C PRO A 394 -1.21 8.80 -24.44
N VAL A 395 -2.07 9.51 -25.17
CA VAL A 395 -2.64 9.11 -26.45
C VAL A 395 -2.23 10.15 -27.49
N LEU A 396 -1.40 9.75 -28.45
CA LEU A 396 -0.81 10.62 -29.46
C LEU A 396 -1.65 10.62 -30.73
N THR A 397 -1.93 11.80 -31.29
CA THR A 397 -2.47 11.92 -32.66
C THR A 397 -1.41 11.58 -33.71
N GLU A 398 -1.82 11.41 -34.96
CA GLU A 398 -0.92 11.12 -36.09
C GLU A 398 0.21 12.15 -36.20
N ASP A 399 -0.12 13.42 -35.95
CA ASP A 399 0.79 14.58 -36.03
C ASP A 399 1.64 14.79 -34.76
N ALA A 400 1.48 13.96 -33.73
CA ALA A 400 2.23 14.08 -32.49
C ALA A 400 3.53 13.24 -32.51
N GLU A 401 4.65 13.91 -32.27
CA GLU A 401 5.96 13.26 -32.17
C GLU A 401 6.29 12.90 -30.71
N PRO A 402 6.62 11.63 -30.41
CA PRO A 402 6.97 11.20 -29.05
C PRO A 402 8.16 11.96 -28.45
N ASN A 403 9.13 12.33 -29.29
CA ASN A 403 10.34 13.05 -28.87
C ASN A 403 10.07 14.52 -28.51
N ALA A 404 8.90 15.05 -28.87
CA ALA A 404 8.47 16.41 -28.53
C ALA A 404 7.75 16.49 -27.17
N LEU A 405 7.50 15.35 -26.52
CA LEU A 405 6.94 15.30 -25.17
C LEU A 405 7.97 15.76 -24.13
N PRO A 406 7.55 16.45 -23.06
CA PRO A 406 8.40 16.72 -21.90
C PRO A 406 9.05 15.43 -21.37
N GLY A 407 10.27 15.52 -20.84
CA GLY A 407 11.06 14.33 -20.46
C GLY A 407 10.36 13.38 -19.47
N TYR A 408 9.49 13.90 -18.60
CA TYR A 408 8.70 13.10 -17.65
C TYR A 408 7.52 12.35 -18.31
N LEU A 409 7.03 12.82 -19.47
CA LEU A 409 6.01 12.15 -20.28
C LEU A 409 6.63 11.23 -21.35
N GLY A 410 7.81 11.59 -21.88
CA GLY A 410 8.49 10.84 -22.94
C GLY A 410 8.91 9.42 -22.53
N ASN A 411 9.03 9.15 -21.23
CA ASN A 411 9.35 7.83 -20.67
C ASN A 411 8.10 6.95 -20.45
N LEU A 412 6.90 7.51 -20.59
CA LEU A 412 5.65 6.77 -20.40
C LEU A 412 5.25 6.02 -21.67
N ARG A 413 4.62 4.86 -21.50
CA ARG A 413 4.01 4.12 -22.62
C ARG A 413 2.81 4.91 -23.15
N TYR A 414 2.75 5.10 -24.46
CA TYR A 414 1.68 5.84 -25.12
C TYR A 414 0.91 4.97 -26.11
N LEU A 415 -0.34 5.34 -26.38
CA LEU A 415 -1.17 4.79 -27.46
C LEU A 415 -1.19 5.79 -28.63
N ARG A 416 -1.45 5.33 -29.85
CA ARG A 416 -1.44 6.17 -31.05
C ARG A 416 -2.77 6.07 -31.79
N LEU A 417 -3.34 7.22 -32.12
CA LEU A 417 -4.47 7.37 -33.03
C LEU A 417 -3.94 7.54 -34.45
N GLY A 418 -4.44 6.74 -35.39
CA GLY A 418 -4.01 6.78 -36.78
C GLY A 418 -5.10 6.34 -37.75
N ARG A 419 -4.82 6.39 -39.05
CA ARG A 419 -5.81 6.07 -40.11
C ARG A 419 -6.38 4.65 -40.03
N SER A 420 -5.58 3.69 -39.56
CA SER A 420 -6.00 2.29 -39.33
C SER A 420 -6.46 2.03 -37.90
N ARG A 421 -6.15 2.93 -36.95
CA ARG A 421 -6.33 2.76 -35.50
C ARG A 421 -7.21 3.88 -34.95
N GLY A 422 -8.52 3.65 -34.98
CA GLY A 422 -9.53 4.61 -34.55
C GLY A 422 -9.78 4.65 -33.02
N PRO A 423 -10.61 5.57 -32.53
CA PRO A 423 -10.92 5.72 -31.11
C PRO A 423 -11.44 4.45 -30.43
N ALA A 424 -12.20 3.60 -31.14
CA ALA A 424 -12.73 2.34 -30.62
C ALA A 424 -11.64 1.31 -30.28
N GLU A 425 -10.54 1.30 -31.03
CA GLU A 425 -9.42 0.40 -30.77
C GLU A 425 -8.56 0.91 -29.61
N VAL A 426 -8.30 2.22 -29.59
CA VAL A 426 -7.63 2.86 -28.46
C VAL A 426 -8.43 2.70 -27.16
N ALA A 427 -9.76 2.80 -27.21
CA ALA A 427 -10.63 2.52 -26.06
C ALA A 427 -10.49 1.08 -25.55
N ARG A 428 -10.36 0.10 -26.46
CA ARG A 428 -10.16 -1.31 -26.11
C ARG A 428 -8.82 -1.49 -25.40
N ASP A 429 -7.76 -0.90 -25.93
CA ASP A 429 -6.42 -0.99 -25.35
C ASP A 429 -6.35 -0.28 -24.00
N LEU A 430 -6.97 0.90 -23.88
CA LEU A 430 -7.10 1.61 -22.61
C LEU A 430 -7.84 0.75 -21.58
N ALA A 431 -9.01 0.20 -21.91
CA ALA A 431 -9.75 -0.67 -21.01
C ALA A 431 -8.96 -1.93 -20.62
N GLY A 432 -8.23 -2.53 -21.56
CA GLY A 432 -7.33 -3.66 -21.29
C GLY A 432 -6.17 -3.30 -20.35
N GLN A 433 -5.55 -2.13 -20.55
CA GLN A 433 -4.51 -1.61 -19.66
C GLN A 433 -5.04 -1.35 -18.25
N LEU A 434 -6.24 -0.79 -18.13
CA LEU A 434 -6.86 -0.47 -16.84
C LEU A 434 -7.33 -1.74 -16.09
N ASN A 435 -7.81 -2.76 -16.82
CA ASN A 435 -8.30 -4.01 -16.24
C ASN A 435 -7.21 -5.09 -16.06
N GLY A 436 -5.96 -4.83 -16.44
CA GLY A 436 -4.83 -5.75 -16.22
C GLY A 436 -4.78 -6.98 -17.13
N HIS A 437 -5.50 -6.99 -18.26
CA HIS A 437 -5.71 -8.19 -19.10
C HIS A 437 -4.90 -8.25 -20.41
N THR A 438 -3.84 -7.45 -20.59
CA THR A 438 -3.08 -7.48 -21.86
C THR A 438 -1.57 -7.46 -21.66
N SER A 439 -0.92 -8.55 -22.10
CA SER A 439 0.52 -8.61 -22.36
C SER A 439 0.85 -7.79 -23.60
N LEU A 440 1.99 -7.10 -23.54
CA LEU A 440 2.38 -6.02 -24.44
C LEU A 440 3.14 -6.55 -25.64
N VAL A 441 2.68 -6.29 -26.87
CA VAL A 441 3.55 -5.92 -28.00
C VAL A 441 2.68 -5.20 -29.05
N ASP A 442 2.99 -3.95 -29.35
CA ASP A 442 2.78 -3.39 -30.70
C ASP A 442 4.15 -2.85 -31.16
N THR A 443 5.05 -3.78 -31.48
CA THR A 443 6.23 -3.49 -32.28
C THR A 443 5.74 -3.25 -33.69
N GLY A 444 5.53 -1.98 -34.06
CA GLY A 444 5.58 -1.59 -35.46
C GLY A 444 6.80 -2.27 -36.08
N GLU A 445 6.58 -3.03 -37.16
CA GLU A 445 7.51 -3.99 -37.77
C GLU A 445 8.98 -3.74 -37.42
N VAL A 446 9.48 -4.42 -36.39
CA VAL A 446 10.90 -4.35 -36.03
C VAL A 446 11.68 -5.06 -37.13
N ASP A 447 12.36 -4.29 -37.96
CA ASP A 447 13.32 -4.79 -38.94
C ASP A 447 14.54 -5.37 -38.19
N LEU A 448 14.51 -6.69 -37.99
CA LEU A 448 15.55 -7.49 -37.36
C LEU A 448 16.94 -7.19 -37.95
N ALA A 449 17.04 -6.98 -39.27
CA ALA A 449 18.31 -6.68 -39.91
C ALA A 449 18.82 -5.27 -39.57
N SER A 450 17.93 -4.30 -39.44
CA SER A 450 18.27 -2.95 -38.98
C SER A 450 18.79 -2.94 -37.55
N VAL A 451 18.10 -3.64 -36.63
CA VAL A 451 18.52 -3.74 -35.21
C VAL A 451 19.90 -4.37 -35.09
N LEU A 452 20.13 -5.50 -35.76
CA LEU A 452 21.43 -6.18 -35.76
C LEU A 452 22.57 -5.31 -36.30
N ARG A 453 22.33 -4.51 -37.35
CA ARG A 453 23.32 -3.55 -37.88
C ARG A 453 23.60 -2.41 -36.91
N GLN A 454 22.58 -1.93 -36.18
CA GLN A 454 22.76 -0.89 -35.15
C GLN A 454 23.59 -1.41 -33.98
N VAL A 455 23.34 -2.65 -33.52
CA VAL A 455 24.15 -3.30 -32.47
C VAL A 455 25.61 -3.42 -32.89
N ALA A 456 25.89 -3.84 -34.14
CA ALA A 456 27.26 -3.97 -34.65
C ALA A 456 28.04 -2.64 -34.68
N GLN A 457 27.33 -1.52 -34.79
CA GLN A 457 27.92 -0.17 -34.83
C GLN A 457 27.86 0.57 -33.49
N ALA A 458 27.24 -0.03 -32.47
CA ALA A 458 27.05 0.60 -31.18
C ALA A 458 28.36 0.75 -30.40
N GLN A 459 28.48 1.85 -29.67
CA GLN A 459 29.52 2.07 -28.66
C GLN A 459 28.86 2.09 -27.29
N LEU A 460 29.08 1.04 -26.50
CA LEU A 460 28.43 0.84 -25.20
C LEU A 460 29.47 0.73 -24.08
N ARG A 461 29.04 0.93 -22.84
CA ARG A 461 29.88 0.66 -21.66
C ARG A 461 30.15 -0.85 -21.55
N PRO A 462 31.30 -1.28 -21.01
CA PRO A 462 31.64 -2.70 -20.88
C PRO A 462 30.55 -3.55 -20.22
N VAL A 463 29.89 -3.03 -19.18
CA VAL A 463 28.83 -3.75 -18.43
C VAL A 463 27.59 -4.02 -19.27
N LEU A 464 27.28 -3.17 -20.26
CA LEU A 464 26.11 -3.37 -21.13
C LEU A 464 26.39 -4.42 -22.21
N TRP A 465 27.66 -4.69 -22.54
CA TRP A 465 28.00 -5.69 -23.55
C TRP A 465 27.69 -7.11 -23.10
N GLU A 466 27.78 -7.43 -21.80
CA GLU A 466 27.42 -8.76 -21.29
C GLU A 466 25.94 -9.08 -21.58
N LEU A 467 25.05 -8.12 -21.35
CA LEU A 467 23.63 -8.26 -21.67
C LEU A 467 23.36 -8.29 -23.19
N VAL A 468 24.08 -7.46 -23.96
CA VAL A 468 23.93 -7.46 -25.43
C VAL A 468 24.39 -8.80 -26.02
N ASP A 469 25.47 -9.37 -25.51
CA ASP A 469 26.01 -10.64 -25.99
C ASP A 469 25.02 -11.79 -25.73
N GLU A 470 24.43 -11.85 -24.53
CA GLU A 470 23.39 -12.84 -24.18
C GLU A 470 22.17 -12.73 -25.11
N VAL A 471 21.64 -11.51 -25.28
CA VAL A 471 20.44 -11.31 -26.10
C VAL A 471 20.72 -11.51 -27.60
N VAL A 472 21.92 -11.18 -28.09
CA VAL A 472 22.32 -11.47 -29.48
C VAL A 472 22.43 -12.97 -29.72
N GLN A 473 23.00 -13.72 -28.77
CA GLN A 473 23.12 -15.17 -28.88
C GLN A 473 21.75 -15.84 -28.94
N ASP A 474 20.83 -15.46 -28.06
CA ASP A 474 19.45 -15.96 -28.06
C ASP A 474 18.68 -15.55 -29.32
N LEU A 475 18.92 -14.33 -29.80
CA LEU A 475 18.29 -13.83 -31.04
C LEU A 475 18.77 -14.63 -32.26
N VAL A 476 20.06 -14.99 -32.33
CA VAL A 476 20.62 -15.80 -33.41
C VAL A 476 19.99 -17.20 -33.42
N VAL A 477 19.80 -17.81 -32.25
CA VAL A 477 19.11 -19.11 -32.10
C VAL A 477 17.67 -19.00 -32.59
N ALA A 478 16.91 -18.01 -32.11
CA ALA A 478 15.52 -17.80 -32.52
C ALA A 478 15.39 -17.54 -34.04
N ILE A 479 16.31 -16.78 -34.64
CA ILE A 479 16.37 -16.59 -36.09
C ILE A 479 16.68 -17.90 -36.81
N GLY A 480 17.63 -18.70 -36.30
CA GLY A 480 17.95 -20.03 -36.83
C GLY A 480 16.72 -20.95 -36.86
N ASP A 481 16.00 -21.01 -35.76
CA ASP A 481 14.83 -21.88 -35.56
C ASP A 481 13.58 -21.38 -36.30
N GLY A 482 13.58 -20.13 -36.79
CA GLY A 482 12.42 -19.56 -37.49
C GLY A 482 11.32 -19.05 -36.57
N ASP A 483 11.61 -18.86 -35.28
CA ASP A 483 10.68 -18.29 -34.31
C ASP A 483 10.61 -16.77 -34.46
N ALA A 484 9.71 -16.32 -35.33
CA ALA A 484 9.51 -14.91 -35.65
C ALA A 484 8.97 -14.09 -34.47
N VAL A 485 8.29 -14.71 -33.50
CA VAL A 485 7.74 -14.01 -32.33
C VAL A 485 8.86 -13.74 -31.34
N ARG A 486 9.62 -14.79 -30.99
CA ARG A 486 10.73 -14.68 -30.05
C ARG A 486 11.84 -13.78 -30.57
N ALA A 487 12.14 -13.85 -31.86
CA ALA A 487 13.11 -12.96 -32.49
C ALA A 487 12.71 -11.48 -32.39
N LYS A 488 11.41 -11.16 -32.54
CA LYS A 488 10.92 -9.77 -32.42
C LYS A 488 10.98 -9.24 -31.00
N GLU A 489 10.68 -10.08 -30.00
CA GLU A 489 10.81 -9.73 -28.58
C GLU A 489 12.26 -9.37 -28.23
N LEU A 490 13.20 -10.25 -28.56
CA LEU A 490 14.63 -10.05 -28.28
C LEU A 490 15.21 -8.84 -29.04
N ALA A 491 14.71 -8.57 -30.25
CA ALA A 491 15.09 -7.37 -31.00
C ALA A 491 14.56 -6.07 -30.38
N ALA A 492 13.37 -6.11 -29.78
CA ALA A 492 12.83 -4.96 -29.04
C ALA A 492 13.68 -4.66 -27.79
N ASP A 493 14.11 -5.70 -27.07
CA ASP A 493 14.99 -5.59 -25.92
C ASP A 493 16.36 -5.01 -26.31
N LEU A 494 16.98 -5.53 -27.39
CA LEU A 494 18.22 -4.98 -27.94
C LEU A 494 18.08 -3.50 -28.32
N THR A 495 16.96 -3.12 -28.94
CA THR A 495 16.69 -1.73 -29.33
C THR A 495 16.65 -0.81 -28.10
N MET A 496 16.16 -1.28 -26.95
CA MET A 496 16.18 -0.50 -25.71
C MET A 496 17.60 -0.35 -25.15
N VAL A 497 18.41 -1.41 -25.21
CA VAL A 497 19.77 -1.43 -24.66
C VAL A 497 20.74 -0.55 -25.47
N ILE A 498 20.59 -0.49 -26.80
CA ILE A 498 21.48 0.28 -27.68
C ILE A 498 21.10 1.76 -27.86
N ARG A 499 20.00 2.22 -27.26
CA ARG A 499 19.54 3.62 -27.43
C ARG A 499 20.56 4.62 -26.85
N PRO A 500 20.96 5.66 -27.61
CA PRO A 500 21.88 6.68 -27.11
C PRO A 500 21.26 7.41 -25.91
N ARG A 501 21.87 7.28 -24.72
CA ARG A 501 21.53 8.12 -23.56
C ARG A 501 22.46 9.34 -23.57
N ALA A 502 21.88 10.53 -23.52
CA ALA A 502 22.64 11.79 -23.50
C ALA A 502 23.32 12.00 -22.14
N PHE A 503 24.58 11.55 -21.96
CA PHE A 503 25.35 11.84 -20.75
C PHE A 503 26.86 12.00 -20.98
N THR A 504 27.47 12.62 -19.98
CA THR A 504 28.78 13.26 -19.89
C THR A 504 30.01 12.35 -20.11
N ARG A 505 31.10 13.01 -20.53
CA ARG A 505 32.27 12.51 -21.27
C ARG A 505 33.26 11.55 -20.59
N ASP A 506 32.93 10.93 -19.45
CA ASP A 506 33.86 10.03 -18.75
C ASP A 506 33.30 8.62 -18.57
N GLY A 507 33.76 7.72 -19.44
CA GLY A 507 33.52 6.29 -19.37
C GLY A 507 33.96 5.62 -20.67
N GLY A 508 35.02 4.81 -20.63
CA GLY A 508 35.56 4.15 -21.82
C GLY A 508 34.52 3.25 -22.49
N PHE A 509 34.01 3.68 -23.66
CA PHE A 509 33.12 2.88 -24.49
C PHE A 509 33.91 1.80 -25.24
N ARG A 510 33.29 0.65 -25.43
CA ARG A 510 33.79 -0.43 -26.29
C ARG A 510 32.82 -0.68 -27.43
N THR A 511 33.36 -1.13 -28.56
CA THR A 511 32.59 -1.68 -29.68
C THR A 511 32.34 -3.17 -29.45
N ALA A 512 31.46 -3.76 -30.28
CA ALA A 512 31.16 -5.18 -30.24
C ALA A 512 32.42 -6.06 -30.27
N SER A 513 32.38 -7.18 -29.56
CA SER A 513 33.47 -8.16 -29.59
C SER A 513 33.54 -8.86 -30.95
N ALA A 514 34.68 -9.50 -31.26
CA ALA A 514 34.82 -10.32 -32.46
C ALA A 514 33.91 -11.56 -32.47
N ALA A 515 33.42 -12.01 -31.31
CA ALA A 515 32.44 -13.10 -31.21
C ALA A 515 31.05 -12.60 -31.61
N THR A 516 30.56 -11.55 -30.94
CA THR A 516 29.27 -10.89 -31.21
C THR A 516 29.15 -10.43 -32.67
N THR A 517 30.23 -9.88 -33.24
CA THR A 517 30.26 -9.46 -34.65
C THR A 517 30.06 -10.64 -35.62
N ARG A 518 30.62 -11.82 -35.30
CA ARG A 518 30.46 -13.02 -36.13
C ARG A 518 29.05 -13.58 -36.04
N GLU A 519 28.44 -13.55 -34.86
CA GLU A 519 27.05 -13.99 -34.63
C GLU A 519 26.05 -13.09 -35.36
N ILE A 520 26.22 -11.77 -35.27
CA ILE A 520 25.43 -10.78 -36.02
C ILE A 520 25.56 -11.03 -37.54
N ALA A 521 26.78 -11.26 -38.05
CA ALA A 521 27.00 -11.54 -39.46
C ALA A 521 26.41 -12.89 -39.93
N PHE A 522 26.26 -13.87 -39.03
CA PHE A 522 25.55 -15.10 -39.31
C PHE A 522 24.04 -14.89 -39.39
N ALA A 523 23.45 -14.22 -38.38
CA ALA A 523 22.02 -13.90 -38.36
C ALA A 523 21.58 -13.08 -39.57
N LEU A 524 22.37 -12.07 -39.98
CA LEU A 524 22.07 -11.26 -41.16
C LEU A 524 22.04 -12.10 -42.46
N ARG A 525 22.95 -13.06 -42.63
CA ARG A 525 22.96 -13.96 -43.79
C ARG A 525 21.73 -14.88 -43.83
N VAL A 526 21.29 -15.37 -42.67
CA VAL A 526 20.08 -16.21 -42.57
C VAL A 526 18.83 -15.41 -42.92
N LEU A 527 18.72 -14.17 -42.45
CA LEU A 527 17.62 -13.27 -42.78
C LEU A 527 17.61 -12.90 -44.27
N GLU A 528 18.78 -12.62 -44.86
CA GLU A 528 18.92 -12.33 -46.29
C GLU A 528 18.56 -13.53 -47.18
N ALA A 529 18.97 -14.75 -46.81
CA ALA A 529 18.61 -15.97 -47.54
C ALA A 529 17.10 -16.21 -47.55
N ARG A 530 16.42 -16.02 -46.40
CA ARG A 530 14.96 -16.18 -46.28
C ARG A 530 14.17 -15.09 -47.03
N ALA A 531 14.72 -13.88 -47.14
CA ALA A 531 14.12 -12.82 -47.93
C ALA A 531 14.17 -13.08 -49.46
N VAL A 532 15.10 -13.94 -49.92
CA VAL A 532 15.22 -14.35 -51.33
C VAL A 532 14.27 -15.49 -51.67
N ASP A 533 14.09 -16.47 -50.77
CA ASP A 533 13.14 -17.58 -50.99
C ASP A 533 11.67 -17.12 -50.94
N GLY A 534 11.32 -16.15 -50.10
CA GLY A 534 9.96 -15.60 -50.03
C GLY A 534 9.51 -14.75 -51.24
N ARG A 535 10.35 -14.59 -52.27
CA ARG A 535 10.00 -13.91 -53.54
C ARG A 535 9.80 -14.88 -54.72
N ARG A 536 9.90 -16.19 -54.50
CA ARG A 536 9.72 -17.24 -55.53
C ARG A 536 8.43 -18.03 -55.43
N ASP A 537 7.57 -17.75 -54.45
CA ASP A 537 6.23 -18.30 -54.31
C ASP A 537 5.13 -17.31 -54.75
#